data_AF-A0A7T8KHS7-F1
#
_entry.id   AF-A0A7T8KHS7-F1
#
_cell.length_a   1.000
_cell.length_b   1.000
_cell.length_c   1.000
_cell.angle_alpha   90.00
_cell.angle_beta   90.00
_cell.angle_gamma   90.00
#
_symmetry.space_group_name_H-M   'P 1'
#
loop_
_entity.id
_entity.type
_entity.pdbx_description
1 polymer ?
#
loop_
_entity_poly.entity_id
_entity_poly.type
_entity_poly.pdbx_seq_one_letter_code
_entity_poly.pdbx_strand_id
1 'polypeptide(L)'
;MHNNIAHSFLPLLATASTSTPNSYSNPKGRLVQYKKLLEDLIPLEKEVMRDIKAVLKQLQEDKALNISELVSQRLKETDSALASAPQILKPRKKLRILEAPSLEEKLDKSPEATEDEYDENNEENEERRAINYQIAKNKGLTPKRNKLQRNPRVKHRVKFEKAKIRRKGQIRTVRTEVKKYSGEISGINARVKKGIKLA
;
A
#
# COMPACT_ATOMS: atom_id res chain seq x y z
N MET A 1 -14.59 -22.15 -61.08
CA MET A 1 -15.85 -22.00 -60.32
C MET A 1 -15.50 -21.42 -58.98
N HIS A 2 -15.91 -20.17 -58.79
CA HIS A 2 -15.74 -19.39 -57.57
C HIS A 2 -16.47 -20.04 -56.40
N ASN A 3 -15.97 -19.88 -55.17
CA ASN A 3 -16.71 -19.19 -54.10
C ASN A 3 -15.83 -18.98 -52.87
N ASN A 4 -15.41 -17.72 -52.71
CA ASN A 4 -14.95 -17.11 -51.47
C ASN A 4 -16.14 -16.94 -50.52
N ILE A 5 -16.01 -17.39 -49.26
CA ILE A 5 -16.83 -16.86 -48.16
C ILE A 5 -15.86 -16.48 -47.03
N ALA A 6 -15.61 -15.17 -46.95
CA ALA A 6 -14.97 -14.54 -45.81
C ALA A 6 -15.94 -14.53 -44.63
N HIS A 7 -15.51 -15.04 -43.49
CA HIS A 7 -16.18 -14.78 -42.21
C HIS A 7 -15.30 -13.85 -41.38
N SER A 8 -15.83 -12.63 -41.25
CA SER A 8 -15.28 -11.50 -40.53
C SER A 8 -15.35 -11.69 -39.02
N PHE A 9 -14.23 -11.35 -38.38
CA PHE A 9 -13.99 -11.16 -36.95
C PHE A 9 -15.09 -10.40 -36.19
N LEU A 10 -15.39 -10.86 -34.97
CA LEU A 10 -15.66 -9.99 -33.81
C LEU A 10 -15.04 -10.64 -32.56
N PRO A 11 -13.96 -10.09 -31.97
CA PRO A 11 -13.48 -10.55 -30.69
C PRO A 11 -14.36 -10.00 -29.57
N LEU A 12 -14.87 -10.88 -28.70
CA LEU A 12 -15.49 -10.52 -27.43
C LEU A 12 -14.52 -9.63 -26.63
N LEU A 13 -14.89 -8.36 -26.42
CA LEU A 13 -14.23 -7.47 -25.47
C LEU A 13 -14.54 -7.97 -24.04
N ALA A 14 -13.61 -8.71 -23.46
CA ALA A 14 -13.59 -8.98 -22.03
C ALA A 14 -13.41 -7.64 -21.29
N THR A 15 -14.45 -7.16 -20.62
CA THR A 15 -14.37 -6.02 -19.70
C THR A 15 -13.65 -6.47 -18.43
N ALA A 16 -12.32 -6.49 -18.48
CA ALA A 16 -11.50 -6.65 -17.29
C ALA A 16 -11.65 -5.41 -16.40
N SER A 17 -12.44 -5.54 -15.33
CA SER A 17 -12.42 -4.64 -14.19
C SER A 17 -11.06 -4.75 -13.50
N THR A 18 -10.05 -4.03 -14.01
CA THR A 18 -8.76 -3.92 -13.32
C THR A 18 -8.88 -2.91 -12.18
N SER A 19 -9.38 -3.38 -11.05
CA SER A 19 -9.06 -2.79 -9.75
C SER A 19 -7.56 -2.92 -9.55
N THR A 20 -6.78 -1.92 -9.95
CA THR A 20 -5.33 -1.95 -9.76
C THR A 20 -5.02 -1.79 -8.27
N PRO A 21 -4.36 -2.78 -7.64
CA PRO A 21 -3.90 -2.64 -6.27
C PRO A 21 -2.84 -1.54 -6.23
N ASN A 22 -2.97 -0.68 -5.23
CA ASN A 22 -2.02 0.36 -4.87
C ASN A 22 -0.63 -0.25 -4.65
N SER A 23 0.21 -0.23 -5.69
CA SER A 23 1.59 -0.73 -5.68
C SER A 23 2.52 0.36 -6.20
N TYR A 24 2.79 1.34 -5.33
CA TYR A 24 3.79 2.37 -5.62
C TYR A 24 5.19 1.87 -5.24
N SER A 25 5.90 1.30 -6.22
CA SER A 25 7.37 1.16 -6.12
C SER A 25 8.13 1.26 -7.45
N ASN A 26 7.47 1.31 -8.61
CA ASN A 26 8.15 1.34 -9.91
C ASN A 26 8.05 2.73 -10.58
N PRO A 27 9.18 3.39 -10.93
CA PRO A 27 9.18 4.70 -11.59
C PRO A 27 8.41 4.71 -12.92
N LYS A 28 8.37 3.59 -13.64
CA LYS A 28 7.60 3.46 -14.89
C LYS A 28 6.09 3.60 -14.66
N GLY A 29 5.58 3.07 -13.54
CA GLY A 29 4.17 3.18 -13.17
C GLY A 29 3.76 4.62 -12.86
N ARG A 30 4.63 5.38 -12.19
CA ARG A 30 4.42 6.82 -11.93
C ARG A 30 4.40 7.65 -13.21
N LEU A 31 5.29 7.37 -14.16
CA LEU A 31 5.31 8.07 -15.45
C LEU A 31 4.01 7.89 -16.24
N VAL A 32 3.47 6.67 -16.26
CA VAL A 32 2.17 6.39 -16.90
C VAL A 32 1.03 7.11 -16.19
N GLN A 33 1.07 7.18 -14.85
CA GLN A 33 0.08 7.94 -14.08
C GLN A 33 0.15 9.43 -14.38
N TYR A 34 1.35 10.03 -14.42
CA TYR A 34 1.52 11.45 -14.76
C TYR A 34 1.07 11.76 -16.18
N LYS A 35 1.35 10.87 -17.14
CA LYS A 35 0.86 11.02 -18.52
C LYS A 35 -0.68 11.08 -18.58
N LYS A 36 -1.36 10.17 -17.87
CA LYS A 36 -2.83 10.17 -17.82
C LYS A 36 -3.39 11.44 -17.18
N LEU A 37 -2.80 11.89 -16.08
CA LEU A 37 -3.22 13.15 -15.44
C LEU A 37 -3.03 14.35 -16.37
N LEU A 38 -1.93 14.41 -17.13
CA LEU A 38 -1.71 15.46 -18.12
C LEU A 38 -2.76 15.42 -19.24
N GLU A 39 -3.10 14.23 -19.73
CA GLU A 39 -4.17 14.06 -20.73
C GLU A 39 -5.52 14.55 -20.21
N ASP A 40 -5.85 14.30 -18.93
CA ASP A 40 -7.07 14.78 -18.28
C ASP A 40 -7.07 16.31 -18.03
N LEU A 41 -5.90 16.93 -17.86
CA LEU A 41 -5.76 18.36 -17.58
C LEU A 41 -5.90 19.23 -18.85
N ILE A 42 -5.53 18.72 -20.02
CA ILE A 42 -5.56 19.49 -21.29
C ILE A 42 -6.97 20.02 -21.65
N PRO A 43 -8.06 19.24 -21.53
CA PRO A 43 -9.41 19.75 -21.77
C PRO A 43 -9.81 20.86 -20.80
N LEU A 44 -9.47 20.69 -19.51
CA LEU A 44 -9.78 21.66 -18.47
C LEU A 44 -9.05 22.99 -18.70
N GLU A 45 -7.78 22.91 -19.11
CA GLU A 45 -6.99 24.08 -19.49
C GLU A 45 -7.67 24.84 -20.64
N LYS A 46 -8.14 24.14 -21.68
CA LYS A 46 -8.85 24.79 -22.80
C LYS A 46 -10.11 25.52 -22.37
N GLU A 47 -10.85 24.99 -21.40
CA GLU A 47 -12.04 25.66 -20.86
C GLU A 47 -11.68 26.91 -20.08
N VAL A 48 -10.76 26.78 -19.12
CA VAL A 48 -10.30 27.91 -18.29
C VAL A 48 -9.67 29.01 -19.16
N MET A 49 -8.92 28.64 -20.20
CA MET A 49 -8.31 29.60 -21.12
C MET A 49 -9.32 30.34 -21.99
N ARG A 50 -10.50 29.78 -22.27
CA ARG A 50 -11.58 30.51 -22.94
C ARG A 50 -12.11 31.62 -22.03
N ASP A 51 -12.34 31.30 -20.76
CA ASP A 51 -12.89 32.24 -19.78
C ASP A 51 -11.91 33.39 -19.52
N ILE A 52 -10.62 33.07 -19.33
CA ILE A 52 -9.57 34.07 -19.15
C ILE A 52 -9.52 35.02 -20.35
N LYS A 53 -9.60 34.50 -21.59
CA LYS A 53 -9.63 35.34 -22.80
C LYS A 53 -10.87 36.24 -22.85
N ALA A 54 -12.03 35.74 -22.44
CA ALA A 54 -13.26 36.53 -22.40
C ALA A 54 -13.15 37.68 -21.40
N VAL A 55 -12.62 37.42 -20.20
CA VAL A 55 -12.39 38.45 -19.17
C VAL A 55 -11.35 39.49 -19.64
N LEU A 56 -10.25 39.05 -20.23
CA LEU A 56 -9.23 39.95 -20.78
C LEU A 56 -9.79 40.86 -21.88
N LYS A 57 -10.66 40.32 -22.75
CA LYS A 57 -11.33 41.12 -23.79
C LYS A 57 -12.26 42.17 -23.18
N GLN A 58 -13.02 41.82 -22.15
CA GLN A 58 -13.89 42.77 -21.45
C GLN A 58 -13.10 43.88 -20.76
N LEU A 59 -11.96 43.55 -20.16
CA LEU A 59 -11.02 44.52 -19.59
C LEU A 59 -10.43 45.45 -20.65
N GLN A 60 -10.09 44.94 -21.82
CA GLN A 60 -9.57 45.76 -22.93
C GLN A 60 -10.62 46.74 -23.48
N GLU A 61 -11.91 46.43 -23.33
CA GLU A 61 -13.04 47.25 -23.78
C GLU A 61 -13.57 48.20 -22.69
N ASP A 62 -12.87 48.35 -21.54
CA ASP A 62 -13.26 49.15 -20.35
C ASP A 62 -14.68 48.85 -19.83
N LYS A 63 -15.18 47.64 -20.08
CA LYS A 63 -16.51 47.20 -19.60
C LYS A 63 -16.42 46.80 -18.13
N ALA A 64 -17.43 47.19 -17.34
CA ALA A 64 -17.53 46.81 -15.94
C ALA A 64 -17.53 45.28 -15.77
N LEU A 65 -16.61 44.75 -14.97
CA LEU A 65 -16.47 43.33 -14.70
C LEU A 65 -17.58 42.83 -13.76
N ASN A 66 -18.65 42.25 -14.32
CA ASN A 66 -19.69 41.58 -13.53
C ASN A 66 -19.28 40.12 -13.22
N ILE A 67 -18.29 39.96 -12.34
CA ILE A 67 -17.75 38.64 -11.94
C ILE A 67 -18.86 37.73 -11.36
N SER A 68 -19.83 38.31 -10.63
CA SER A 68 -20.97 37.58 -10.05
C SER A 68 -21.85 36.90 -11.10
N GLU A 69 -22.02 37.54 -12.26
CA GLU A 69 -22.86 37.03 -13.34
C GLU A 69 -22.16 35.89 -14.09
N LEU A 70 -20.86 36.03 -14.36
CA LEU A 70 -20.00 34.98 -14.95
C LEU A 70 -19.96 33.72 -14.08
N VAL A 71 -19.82 33.87 -12.75
CA VAL A 71 -19.86 32.74 -11.81
C VAL A 71 -21.23 32.07 -11.84
N SER A 72 -22.32 32.85 -11.89
CA SER A 72 -23.68 32.32 -11.93
C SER A 72 -23.98 31.58 -13.24
N GLN A 73 -23.46 32.07 -14.38
CA GLN A 73 -23.58 31.40 -15.68
C GLN A 73 -22.84 30.07 -15.68
N ARG A 74 -21.61 30.04 -15.15
CA ARG A 74 -20.81 28.82 -15.06
C ARG A 74 -21.44 27.75 -14.17
N LEU A 75 -22.02 28.15 -13.02
CA LEU A 75 -22.73 27.22 -12.13
C LEU A 75 -23.94 26.58 -12.84
N LYS A 76 -24.70 27.37 -13.63
CA LYS A 76 -25.82 26.86 -14.43
C LYS A 76 -25.37 25.89 -15.53
N GLU A 77 -24.26 26.19 -16.20
CA GLU A 77 -23.67 25.29 -17.22
C GLU A 77 -23.23 23.96 -16.61
N THR A 78 -22.58 23.98 -15.43
CA THR A 78 -22.15 22.75 -14.74
C THR A 78 -23.31 21.88 -14.28
N ASP A 79 -24.40 22.50 -13.79
CA ASP A 79 -25.60 21.76 -13.37
C ASP A 79 -26.31 21.11 -14.55
N SER A 80 -26.36 21.79 -15.71
CA SER A 80 -26.91 21.23 -16.95
C SER A 80 -26.07 20.10 -17.53
N ALA A 81 -24.74 20.21 -17.46
CA ALA A 81 -23.81 19.18 -17.93
C ALA A 81 -23.90 17.92 -17.04
N LEU A 82 -24.01 18.08 -15.71
CA LEU A 82 -24.16 16.98 -14.75
C LEU A 82 -25.50 16.23 -14.91
N ALA A 83 -26.56 16.93 -15.31
CA ALA A 83 -27.86 16.32 -15.62
C ALA A 83 -27.86 15.49 -16.92
N SER A 84 -26.98 15.83 -17.88
CA SER A 84 -26.86 15.13 -19.17
C SER A 84 -25.85 13.98 -19.18
N ALA A 85 -25.03 13.85 -18.13
CA ALA A 85 -24.04 12.79 -18.01
C ALA A 85 -24.71 11.45 -17.61
N PRO A 86 -24.42 10.32 -18.29
CA PRO A 86 -24.93 9.02 -17.87
C PRO A 86 -24.45 8.73 -16.44
N GLN A 87 -25.38 8.35 -15.55
CA GLN A 87 -25.13 8.02 -14.15
C GLN A 87 -24.26 6.75 -14.02
N ILE A 88 -22.97 6.86 -14.30
CA ILE A 88 -21.98 5.80 -14.06
C ILE A 88 -20.84 6.39 -13.23
N LEU A 89 -21.17 6.89 -12.04
CA LEU A 89 -20.17 7.17 -11.01
C LEU A 89 -20.60 6.46 -9.74
N LYS A 90 -20.03 5.26 -9.52
CA LYS A 90 -20.09 4.61 -8.20
C LYS A 90 -19.50 5.58 -7.16
N PRO A 91 -20.10 5.72 -5.96
CA PRO A 91 -19.62 6.65 -4.96
C PRO A 91 -18.18 6.31 -4.58
N ARG A 92 -17.26 7.27 -4.77
CA ARG A 92 -15.88 7.14 -4.29
C ARG A 92 -15.91 7.01 -2.77
N LYS A 93 -15.43 5.87 -2.24
CA LYS A 93 -15.22 5.70 -0.79
C LYS A 93 -14.31 6.83 -0.30
N LYS A 94 -14.81 7.63 0.66
CA LYS A 94 -14.02 8.63 1.39
C LYS A 94 -12.73 7.96 1.89
N LEU A 95 -11.58 8.52 1.54
CA LEU A 95 -10.29 8.12 2.08
C LEU A 95 -10.30 8.38 3.58
N ARG A 96 -10.29 7.30 4.39
CA ARG A 96 -10.01 7.41 5.82
C ARG A 96 -8.54 7.78 5.98
N ILE A 97 -8.28 9.04 6.32
CA ILE A 97 -6.99 9.47 6.88
C ILE A 97 -6.92 8.77 8.24
N LEU A 98 -6.05 7.75 8.35
CA LEU A 98 -5.85 7.04 9.61
C LEU A 98 -4.85 7.84 10.45
N GLU A 99 -5.40 8.59 11.41
CA GLU A 99 -4.73 8.95 12.65
C GLU A 99 -4.14 7.68 13.28
N ALA A 100 -2.89 7.75 13.71
CA ALA A 100 -2.19 6.65 14.36
C ALA A 100 -2.74 6.44 15.79
N PRO A 101 -3.17 5.23 16.18
CA PRO A 101 -3.40 4.93 17.58
C PRO A 101 -2.14 4.28 18.17
N SER A 102 -1.53 4.99 19.10
CA SER A 102 -0.69 4.44 20.16
C SER A 102 -1.53 3.50 21.03
N LEU A 103 -1.19 2.21 21.08
CA LEU A 103 -1.77 1.26 22.03
C LEU A 103 -0.71 0.22 22.44
N GLU A 104 0.11 0.61 23.42
CA GLU A 104 0.42 -0.30 24.52
C GLU A 104 -0.89 -0.73 25.20
N GLU A 105 -0.88 -1.93 25.77
CA GLU A 105 -1.98 -2.56 26.52
C GLU A 105 -2.95 -3.42 25.68
N LYS A 106 -2.56 -4.69 25.48
CA LYS A 106 -3.40 -5.86 25.79
C LYS A 106 -2.53 -7.11 25.93
N LEU A 107 -2.27 -7.42 27.19
CA LEU A 107 -1.80 -8.70 27.70
C LEU A 107 -2.85 -9.81 27.47
N ASP A 108 -2.35 -11.04 27.41
CA ASP A 108 -3.03 -12.32 27.63
C ASP A 108 -4.16 -12.74 26.69
N LYS A 109 -3.76 -13.37 25.57
CA LYS A 109 -4.45 -14.55 25.06
C LYS A 109 -3.44 -15.66 24.75
N SER A 110 -3.58 -16.76 25.50
CA SER A 110 -3.01 -18.08 25.21
C SER A 110 -3.20 -18.43 23.72
N PRO A 111 -2.17 -18.95 23.01
CA PRO A 111 -2.35 -19.38 21.63
C PRO A 111 -3.01 -20.77 21.65
N GLU A 112 -4.32 -20.76 21.83
CA GLU A 112 -5.16 -21.90 21.51
C GLU A 112 -5.08 -22.15 19.99
N ALA A 113 -5.04 -23.43 19.64
CA ALA A 113 -4.74 -23.92 18.31
C ALA A 113 -5.62 -23.25 17.24
N THR A 114 -5.02 -22.40 16.40
CA THR A 114 -5.63 -22.04 15.13
C THR A 114 -5.50 -23.25 14.22
N GLU A 115 -6.59 -24.00 14.14
CA GLU A 115 -6.86 -24.99 13.10
C GLU A 115 -6.60 -24.36 11.74
N ASP A 116 -5.84 -25.05 10.90
CA ASP A 116 -5.63 -24.66 9.52
C ASP A 116 -7.00 -24.78 8.82
N GLU A 117 -7.62 -23.63 8.54
CA GLU A 117 -8.82 -23.48 7.74
C GLU A 117 -8.55 -24.09 6.35
N TYR A 118 -9.20 -25.23 6.07
CA TYR A 118 -9.11 -25.90 4.77
C TYR A 118 -9.89 -25.05 3.77
N ASP A 119 -9.21 -24.62 2.71
CA ASP A 119 -9.82 -23.98 1.55
C ASP A 119 -10.65 -25.03 0.80
N GLU A 120 -11.90 -25.14 1.19
CA GLU A 120 -12.88 -26.08 0.65
C GLU A 120 -13.55 -25.46 -0.58
N ASN A 121 -12.80 -25.27 -1.66
CA ASN A 121 -13.35 -24.91 -2.98
C ASN A 121 -12.40 -25.31 -4.11
N ASN A 122 -12.51 -26.56 -4.55
CA ASN A 122 -12.14 -26.96 -5.92
C ASN A 122 -13.27 -27.84 -6.45
N GLU A 123 -14.42 -27.24 -6.66
CA GLU A 123 -15.42 -27.77 -7.57
C GLU A 123 -15.06 -27.32 -9.00
N GLU A 124 -14.07 -27.97 -9.59
CA GLU A 124 -13.87 -27.92 -11.03
C GLU A 124 -13.87 -29.35 -11.57
N ASN A 125 -14.82 -29.59 -12.47
CA ASN A 125 -15.16 -30.88 -13.05
C ASN A 125 -13.95 -31.53 -13.74
N GLU A 126 -13.20 -32.34 -13.01
CA GLU A 126 -12.22 -33.27 -13.59
C GLU A 126 -12.78 -34.70 -13.49
N GLU A 127 -12.90 -35.39 -14.62
CA GLU A 127 -13.36 -36.79 -14.73
C GLU A 127 -12.47 -37.80 -13.96
N ARG A 128 -11.37 -37.35 -13.34
CA ARG A 128 -10.45 -38.15 -12.52
C ARG A 128 -10.15 -37.45 -11.21
N ARG A 129 -10.07 -38.22 -10.13
CA ARG A 129 -9.72 -37.71 -8.80
C ARG A 129 -8.25 -37.28 -8.77
N ALA A 130 -8.00 -36.01 -8.45
CA ALA A 130 -6.66 -35.50 -8.22
C ALA A 130 -6.04 -36.05 -6.91
N ILE A 131 -4.71 -36.09 -6.86
CA ILE A 131 -3.95 -36.50 -5.67
C ILE A 131 -3.88 -35.37 -4.63
N ASN A 132 -4.22 -35.66 -3.37
CA ASN A 132 -4.12 -34.69 -2.27
C ASN A 132 -2.64 -34.42 -1.91
N TYR A 133 -2.33 -33.19 -1.50
CA TYR A 133 -1.02 -32.77 -0.97
C TYR A 133 -0.47 -33.69 0.13
N GLN A 134 -1.35 -34.17 1.02
CA GLN A 134 -0.96 -35.09 2.10
C GLN A 134 -0.34 -36.39 1.54
N ILE A 135 -1.00 -36.98 0.54
CA ILE A 135 -0.56 -38.20 -0.15
C ILE A 135 0.64 -37.91 -1.06
N ALA A 136 0.67 -36.75 -1.73
CA ALA A 136 1.77 -36.37 -2.61
C ALA A 136 3.10 -36.11 -1.86
N LYS A 137 3.04 -35.64 -0.60
CA LYS A 137 4.24 -35.30 0.19
C LYS A 137 4.60 -36.32 1.27
N ASN A 138 3.68 -37.21 1.67
CA ASN A 138 3.89 -38.29 2.64
C ASN A 138 4.68 -37.85 3.90
N LYS A 139 4.32 -36.69 4.46
CA LYS A 139 5.04 -36.10 5.60
C LYS A 139 4.74 -36.77 6.94
N GLY A 140 3.62 -37.49 7.07
CA GLY A 140 3.20 -38.15 8.31
C GLY A 140 2.96 -37.19 9.49
N LEU A 141 2.97 -37.74 10.71
CA LEU A 141 2.69 -37.02 11.96
C LEU A 141 3.90 -36.22 12.49
N THR A 142 4.51 -35.37 11.66
CA THR A 142 5.67 -34.56 12.09
C THR A 142 5.26 -33.44 13.05
N PRO A 143 6.06 -33.14 14.11
CA PRO A 143 5.75 -32.06 15.03
C PRO A 143 5.83 -30.68 14.37
N LYS A 144 5.11 -29.71 14.94
CA LYS A 144 5.16 -28.31 14.49
C LYS A 144 6.56 -27.75 14.71
N ARG A 145 7.18 -27.29 13.61
CA ARG A 145 8.51 -26.68 13.59
C ARG A 145 8.42 -25.17 13.41
N ASN A 146 9.29 -24.44 14.09
CA ASN A 146 9.31 -22.99 14.07
C ASN A 146 9.65 -22.45 12.67
N LYS A 147 9.07 -21.29 12.30
CA LYS A 147 9.33 -20.66 11.00
C LYS A 147 10.82 -20.36 10.77
N LEU A 148 11.57 -20.06 11.84
CA LEU A 148 13.02 -19.84 11.78
C LEU A 148 13.82 -21.07 11.35
N GLN A 149 13.36 -22.28 11.68
CA GLN A 149 14.07 -23.51 11.30
C GLN A 149 13.96 -23.82 9.80
N ARG A 150 13.02 -23.17 9.08
CA ARG A 150 12.85 -23.36 7.64
C ARG A 150 14.00 -22.75 6.83
N ASN A 151 14.67 -21.73 7.36
CA ASN A 151 15.76 -21.04 6.67
C ASN A 151 17.00 -20.95 7.58
N PRO A 152 18.08 -21.70 7.29
CA PRO A 152 19.27 -21.74 8.15
C PRO A 152 19.94 -20.37 8.29
N ARG A 153 19.95 -19.56 7.22
CA ARG A 153 20.51 -18.20 7.25
C ARG A 153 19.76 -17.32 8.25
N VAL A 154 18.42 -17.33 8.21
CA VAL A 154 17.60 -16.52 9.11
C VAL A 154 17.76 -16.98 10.57
N LYS A 155 17.82 -18.30 10.80
CA LYS A 155 18.11 -18.87 12.13
C LYS A 155 19.43 -18.36 12.70
N HIS A 156 20.50 -18.39 11.90
CA HIS A 156 21.84 -17.98 12.36
C HIS A 156 21.94 -16.46 12.58
N ARG A 157 21.29 -15.65 11.73
CA ARG A 157 21.19 -14.19 11.95
C ARG A 157 20.54 -13.87 13.30
N VAL A 158 19.36 -14.44 13.57
CA VAL A 158 18.64 -14.21 14.83
C VAL A 158 19.43 -14.76 16.03
N LYS A 159 20.09 -15.91 15.88
CA LYS A 159 20.96 -16.48 16.94
C LYS A 159 22.10 -15.51 17.29
N PHE A 160 22.74 -14.91 16.28
CA PHE A 160 23.80 -13.91 16.48
C PHE A 160 23.30 -12.63 17.14
N GLU A 161 22.17 -12.09 16.67
CA GLU A 161 21.56 -10.89 17.27
C GLU A 161 21.21 -11.09 18.74
N LYS A 162 20.58 -12.22 19.09
CA LYS A 162 20.28 -12.60 20.48
C LYS A 162 21.55 -12.73 21.32
N ALA A 163 22.60 -13.36 20.77
CA ALA A 163 23.89 -13.48 21.46
C ALA A 163 24.55 -12.12 21.71
N LYS A 164 24.47 -11.20 20.73
CA LYS A 164 24.98 -9.82 20.85
C LYS A 164 24.26 -9.05 21.94
N ILE A 165 22.94 -9.16 22.05
CA ILE A 165 22.14 -8.53 23.11
C ILE A 165 22.53 -9.10 24.49
N ARG A 166 22.57 -10.43 24.63
CA ARG A 166 22.97 -11.08 25.88
C ARG A 166 24.38 -10.68 26.32
N ARG A 167 25.32 -10.57 25.38
CA ARG A 167 26.68 -10.11 25.66
C ARG A 167 26.71 -8.68 26.18
N LYS A 168 25.94 -7.76 25.57
CA LYS A 168 25.81 -6.37 26.05
C LYS A 168 25.22 -6.27 27.46
N GLY A 169 24.34 -7.21 27.83
CA GLY A 169 23.79 -7.30 29.18
C GLY A 169 24.80 -7.81 30.22
N GLN A 170 25.65 -8.77 29.85
CA GLN A 170 26.64 -9.36 30.76
C GLN A 170 27.87 -8.46 30.94
N ILE A 171 28.38 -7.89 29.85
CA ILE A 171 29.60 -7.06 29.85
C ILE A 171 29.29 -5.75 29.13
N ARG A 172 29.63 -4.65 29.78
CA ARG A 172 29.50 -3.31 29.19
C ARG A 172 30.56 -3.16 28.10
N THR A 173 30.12 -2.87 26.88
CA THR A 173 31.04 -2.54 25.78
C THR A 173 31.69 -1.18 26.01
N VAL A 174 32.90 -1.00 25.49
CA VAL A 174 33.56 0.32 25.45
C VAL A 174 32.68 1.31 24.69
N ARG A 175 32.53 2.53 25.23
CA ARG A 175 31.82 3.64 24.60
C ARG A 175 32.80 4.78 24.38
N THR A 176 32.71 5.44 23.23
CA THR A 176 33.46 6.66 22.95
C THR A 176 32.59 7.88 23.25
N GLU A 177 33.20 8.94 23.75
CA GLU A 177 32.51 10.20 24.03
C GLU A 177 32.32 10.99 22.72
N VAL A 178 31.09 10.98 22.19
CA VAL A 178 30.74 11.79 21.01
C VAL A 178 30.38 13.23 21.40
N LYS A 179 29.90 13.42 22.63
CA LYS A 179 29.49 14.71 23.20
C LYS A 179 30.15 14.87 24.57
N LYS A 180 30.30 16.12 25.03
CA LYS A 180 30.78 16.42 26.38
C LYS A 180 29.94 15.70 27.44
N TYR A 181 30.60 15.33 28.55
CA TYR A 181 30.00 14.61 29.65
C TYR A 181 28.75 15.33 30.19
N SER A 182 27.62 14.61 30.20
CA SER A 182 26.32 15.11 30.68
C SER A 182 25.86 14.40 31.96
N GLY A 183 26.73 13.59 32.59
CA GLY A 183 26.35 12.69 33.68
C GLY A 183 26.07 11.24 33.25
N GLU A 184 25.85 10.37 34.23
CA GLU A 184 25.54 8.95 34.03
C GLU A 184 24.05 8.73 33.74
N ILE A 185 23.71 8.42 32.48
CA ILE A 185 22.31 8.27 32.01
C ILE A 185 21.50 7.24 32.82
N SER A 186 22.13 6.12 33.21
CA SER A 186 21.48 5.04 33.97
C SER A 186 21.61 5.18 35.49
N GLY A 187 22.26 6.25 35.97
CA GLY A 187 22.52 6.49 37.38
C GLY A 187 23.72 5.72 37.96
N ILE A 188 24.16 6.19 39.13
CA ILE A 188 25.28 5.63 39.90
C ILE A 188 24.73 4.85 41.09
N ASN A 189 25.15 3.59 41.24
CA ASN A 189 24.83 2.78 42.42
C ASN A 189 26.04 2.71 43.35
N ALA A 190 26.01 3.49 44.43
CA ALA A 190 27.11 3.62 45.38
C ALA A 190 27.45 2.32 46.15
N ARG A 191 26.50 1.37 46.24
CA ARG A 191 26.70 0.13 47.00
C ARG A 191 27.51 -0.92 46.24
N VAL A 192 27.47 -0.89 44.91
CA VAL A 192 27.99 -1.99 44.08
C VAL A 192 29.47 -1.77 43.73
N LYS A 193 30.34 -2.67 44.18
CA LYS A 193 31.77 -2.71 43.82
C LYS A 193 32.00 -3.74 42.70
N LYS A 194 32.62 -3.35 41.59
CA LYS A 194 32.89 -4.22 40.42
C LYS A 194 34.38 -4.50 40.16
N GLY A 195 35.25 -4.23 41.12
CA GLY A 195 36.69 -4.50 41.02
C GLY A 195 37.01 -5.99 41.16
N ILE A 196 38.09 -6.45 40.52
CA ILE A 196 38.62 -7.81 40.68
C ILE A 196 39.52 -7.80 41.93
N LYS A 197 39.23 -8.66 42.92
CA LYS A 197 40.10 -8.84 44.09
C LYS A 197 41.32 -9.66 43.68
N LEU A 198 42.51 -9.12 43.87
CA LEU A 198 43.75 -9.87 43.73
C LEU A 198 43.97 -10.67 45.03
N ALA A 199 44.30 -11.95 44.87
CA ALA A 199 44.56 -12.88 45.97
C ALA A 199 46.01 -12.75 46.44
#